data_AF-A0A519LWP2-F1
#
_entry.id   AF-A0A519LWP2-F1
#
_cell.length_a   1.000
_cell.length_b   1.000
_cell.length_c   1.000
_cell.angle_alpha   90.00
_cell.angle_beta   90.00
_cell.angle_gamma   90.00
#
_symmetry.space_group_name_H-M   'P 1'
#
loop_
_entity.id
_entity.type
_entity.pdbx_description
1 polymer ?
#
loop_
_entity_poly.entity_id
_entity_poly.type
_entity_poly.pdbx_seq_one_letter_code
_entity_poly.pdbx_strand_id
1 'polypeptide(L)'
;RLQAYERMTLFLERINLTKLLIRISPISNEKHDYENFVIEQIEQEFEHNLTQQIYMSDECWTIITTAKNSTIQMIRKAAMSDRVDSADKLREVILNDLLEKQSPSNAALGYIKNEVAELW
;
A
#
# COMPACT_ATOMS: atom_id res chain seq x y z
N ARG A 1 15.63 -1.75 -17.12
CA ARG A 1 14.39 -2.56 -16.97
C ARG A 1 14.34 -3.24 -15.63
N LEU A 2 15.28 -4.12 -15.27
CA LEU A 2 15.30 -4.78 -13.95
C LEU A 2 15.18 -3.80 -12.75
N GLN A 3 15.92 -2.70 -12.78
CA GLN A 3 15.85 -1.66 -11.74
C GLN A 3 14.44 -1.07 -11.54
N ALA A 4 13.63 -0.99 -12.59
CA ALA A 4 12.24 -0.51 -12.47
C ALA A 4 11.39 -1.50 -11.66
N TYR A 5 11.56 -2.81 -11.89
CA TYR A 5 10.93 -3.86 -11.11
C TYR A 5 11.40 -3.89 -9.66
N GLU A 6 12.68 -3.66 -9.39
CA GLU A 6 13.21 -3.53 -8.02
C GLU A 6 12.58 -2.33 -7.29
N ARG A 7 12.46 -1.19 -7.97
CA ARG A 7 11.79 0.01 -7.42
C ARG A 7 10.32 -0.23 -7.14
N MET A 8 9.60 -0.92 -8.03
CA MET A 8 8.19 -1.24 -7.79
C MET A 8 7.98 -2.32 -6.73
N THR A 9 8.93 -3.25 -6.59
CA THR A 9 8.97 -4.18 -5.44
C THR A 9 9.11 -3.40 -4.14
N LEU A 10 10.04 -2.45 -4.08
CA LEU A 10 10.24 -1.60 -2.91
C LEU A 10 9.00 -0.76 -2.60
N PHE A 11 8.34 -0.19 -3.62
CA PHE A 11 7.08 0.52 -3.48
C PHE A 11 6.01 -0.35 -2.80
N LEU A 12 5.77 -1.57 -3.31
CA LEU A 12 4.78 -2.51 -2.75
C LEU A 12 5.09 -2.91 -1.30
N GLU A 13 6.36 -3.07 -0.97
CA GLU A 13 6.83 -3.34 0.39
C GLU A 13 6.68 -2.13 1.32
N ARG A 14 6.84 -0.92 0.80
CA ARG A 14 6.65 0.32 1.54
C ARG A 14 5.18 0.59 1.84
N ILE A 15 4.27 0.33 0.90
CA ILE A 15 2.83 0.55 1.12
C ILE A 15 2.14 -0.61 1.86
N ASN A 16 2.86 -1.70 2.17
CA ASN A 16 2.34 -2.78 2.99
C ASN A 16 1.87 -2.23 4.35
N LEU A 17 0.58 -2.36 4.65
CA LEU A 17 -0.05 -1.69 5.79
C LEU A 17 0.60 -2.03 7.14
N THR A 18 0.99 -3.28 7.37
CA THR A 18 1.69 -3.67 8.60
C THR A 18 3.00 -2.90 8.77
N LYS A 19 3.79 -2.78 7.69
CA LYS A 19 5.07 -2.06 7.71
C LYS A 19 4.86 -0.54 7.73
N LEU A 20 3.86 -0.05 7.01
CA LEU A 20 3.53 1.36 6.87
C LEU A 20 3.10 1.97 8.21
N LEU A 21 2.15 1.32 8.90
CA LEU A 21 1.59 1.82 10.17
C LEU A 21 2.57 1.76 11.35
N ILE A 22 3.60 0.91 11.28
CA ILE A 22 4.71 0.90 12.26
C ILE A 22 5.61 2.12 12.06
N ARG A 23 5.87 2.53 10.81
CA ARG A 23 6.75 3.68 10.52
C ARG A 23 6.07 5.03 10.72
N ILE A 24 4.75 5.08 10.52
CA ILE A 24 4.00 6.34 10.52
C ILE A 24 3.17 6.42 11.80
N SER A 25 3.67 7.17 12.79
CA SER A 25 2.94 7.51 14.02
C SER A 25 1.78 8.48 13.75
N PRO A 26 0.71 8.49 14.58
CA PRO A 26 -0.36 9.45 14.43
C PRO A 26 0.18 10.85 14.71
N ILE A 27 -0.27 11.82 13.91
CA ILE A 27 0.11 13.24 14.04
C ILE A 27 -0.84 14.01 14.98
N SER A 28 -2.03 13.46 15.21
CA SER A 28 -3.05 13.95 16.14
C SER A 28 -3.90 12.77 16.62
N ASN A 29 -4.81 13.01 17.56
CA ASN A 29 -5.78 11.99 18.00
C ASN A 29 -6.96 11.83 17.04
N GLU A 30 -7.16 12.77 16.11
CA GLU A 30 -8.27 12.76 15.16
C GLU A 30 -8.05 11.67 14.11
N LYS A 31 -9.00 10.73 14.02
CA LYS A 31 -8.88 9.59 13.11
C LYS A 31 -8.73 9.98 11.65
N HIS A 32 -9.41 11.05 11.23
CA HIS A 32 -9.41 11.50 9.84
C HIS A 32 -8.11 12.20 9.46
N ASP A 33 -7.46 12.90 10.39
CA ASP A 33 -6.12 13.45 10.16
C ASP A 33 -5.12 12.32 9.89
N TYR A 34 -5.16 11.27 10.73
CA TYR A 34 -4.29 10.11 10.57
C TYR A 34 -4.61 9.30 9.31
N GLU A 35 -5.89 9.08 9.01
CA GLU A 35 -6.35 8.45 7.78
C GLU A 35 -5.76 9.15 6.54
N ASN A 36 -5.98 10.46 6.44
CA ASN A 36 -5.50 11.27 5.33
C ASN A 36 -3.98 11.25 5.24
N PHE A 37 -3.28 11.36 6.37
CA PHE A 37 -1.83 11.33 6.41
C PHE A 37 -1.25 10.01 5.91
N VAL A 38 -1.81 8.86 6.33
CA VAL A 38 -1.34 7.55 5.86
C VAL A 38 -1.60 7.37 4.36
N ILE A 39 -2.76 7.82 3.87
CA ILE A 39 -3.08 7.78 2.43
C ILE A 39 -2.11 8.66 1.64
N GLU A 40 -1.82 9.87 2.12
CA GLU A 40 -0.86 10.78 1.48
C GLU A 40 0.53 10.16 1.36
N GLN A 41 1.00 9.45 2.38
CA GLN A 41 2.30 8.75 2.32
C GLN A 41 2.32 7.65 1.24
N ILE A 42 1.19 6.97 0.99
CA ILE A 42 1.07 6.00 -0.10
C ILE A 42 1.12 6.70 -1.46
N GLU A 43 0.41 7.81 -1.60
CA GLU A 43 0.36 8.60 -2.84
C GLU A 43 1.74 9.19 -3.18
N GLN A 44 2.43 9.81 -2.23
CA GLN A 44 3.76 10.37 -2.43
C GLN A 44 4.78 9.28 -2.84
N GLU A 45 4.74 8.11 -2.21
CA GLU A 45 5.61 6.98 -2.57
C GLU A 45 5.29 6.42 -3.97
N PHE A 46 4.01 6.46 -4.38
CA PHE A 46 3.60 6.08 -5.74
C PHE A 46 4.09 7.10 -6.78
N GLU A 47 3.88 8.39 -6.55
CA GLU A 47 4.34 9.47 -7.42
C GLU A 47 5.86 9.43 -7.63
N HIS A 48 6.62 9.15 -6.56
CA HIS A 48 8.07 9.01 -6.62
C HIS A 48 8.53 7.87 -7.56
N ASN A 49 7.69 6.86 -7.77
CA ASN A 49 7.98 5.70 -8.62
C ASN A 49 7.14 5.68 -9.92
N LEU A 50 6.32 6.70 -10.19
CA LEU A 50 5.39 6.72 -11.32
C LEU A 50 6.06 6.53 -12.67
N THR A 51 7.27 7.06 -12.84
CA THR A 51 8.04 6.96 -14.10
C THR A 51 8.47 5.53 -14.42
N GLN A 52 8.46 4.61 -13.45
CA GLN A 52 8.89 3.23 -13.67
C GLN A 52 7.92 2.45 -14.57
N GLN A 53 6.66 2.92 -14.70
CA GLN A 53 5.62 2.27 -15.50
C GLN A 53 6.05 2.01 -16.96
N ILE A 54 6.91 2.86 -17.54
CA ILE A 54 7.34 2.74 -18.94
C ILE A 54 8.23 1.52 -19.23
N TYR A 55 8.67 0.83 -18.17
CA TYR A 55 9.56 -0.33 -18.26
C TYR A 55 8.88 -1.66 -17.94
N MET A 56 7.57 -1.65 -17.74
CA MET A 56 6.75 -2.79 -17.29
C MET A 56 5.64 -3.05 -18.30
N SER A 57 5.07 -4.25 -18.32
CA SER A 57 3.83 -4.47 -19.07
C SER A 57 2.67 -3.69 -18.48
N ASP A 58 1.68 -3.38 -19.33
CA ASP A 58 0.42 -2.76 -18.91
C ASP A 58 -0.31 -3.62 -17.86
N GLU A 59 -0.19 -4.94 -17.96
CA GLU A 59 -0.83 -5.88 -17.03
C GLU A 59 -0.18 -5.83 -15.65
N CYS A 60 1.17 -5.83 -15.59
CA CYS A 60 1.89 -5.63 -14.33
C CYS A 60 1.56 -4.29 -13.69
N TRP A 61 1.55 -3.23 -14.49
CA TRP A 61 1.22 -1.89 -14.01
C TRP A 61 -0.21 -1.82 -13.47
N THR A 62 -1.16 -2.46 -14.14
CA THR A 62 -2.57 -2.57 -13.69
C THR A 62 -2.67 -3.29 -12.34
N ILE A 63 -1.91 -4.37 -12.15
CA ILE A 63 -1.90 -5.11 -10.89
C ILE A 63 -1.31 -4.28 -9.74
N ILE A 64 -0.23 -3.54 -10.00
CA ILE A 64 0.39 -2.66 -8.99
C ILE A 64 -0.55 -1.52 -8.58
N THR A 65 -1.16 -0.85 -9.55
CA THR A 65 -2.11 0.25 -9.29
C THR A 65 -3.35 -0.28 -8.56
N THR A 66 -3.82 -1.48 -8.88
CA THR A 66 -4.90 -2.15 -8.16
C THR A 66 -4.52 -2.46 -6.72
N ALA A 67 -3.30 -2.95 -6.47
CA ALA A 67 -2.81 -3.20 -5.11
C ALA A 67 -2.75 -1.89 -4.28
N LYS A 68 -2.20 -0.81 -4.85
CA LYS A 68 -2.20 0.53 -4.22
C LYS A 68 -3.61 0.99 -3.86
N ASN A 69 -4.53 0.95 -4.82
CA ASN A 69 -5.91 1.42 -4.61
C ASN A 69 -6.65 0.57 -3.57
N SER A 70 -6.42 -0.75 -3.57
CA SER A 70 -7.01 -1.67 -2.58
C SER A 70 -6.49 -1.36 -1.18
N THR A 71 -5.20 -1.07 -1.04
CA THR A 71 -4.59 -0.63 0.23
C THR A 71 -5.26 0.64 0.76
N ILE A 72 -5.47 1.66 -0.08
CA ILE A 72 -6.17 2.89 0.30
C ILE A 72 -7.62 2.60 0.72
N GLN A 73 -8.31 1.73 -0.02
CA GLN A 73 -9.69 1.36 0.31
C GLN A 73 -9.80 0.63 1.65
N MET A 74 -8.82 -0.19 2.02
CA MET A 74 -8.78 -0.83 3.35
C MET A 74 -8.67 0.22 4.47
N ILE A 75 -7.83 1.25 4.29
CA ILE A 75 -7.67 2.34 5.25
C ILE A 75 -8.99 3.11 5.42
N ARG A 76 -9.61 3.53 4.31
CA ARG A 76 -10.89 4.26 4.31
C ARG A 76 -12.00 3.45 4.97
N LYS A 77 -12.10 2.16 4.62
CA LYS A 77 -13.12 1.27 5.20
C LYS A 77 -12.95 1.13 6.72
N ALA A 78 -11.72 1.05 7.21
CA ALA A 78 -11.47 1.01 8.65
C ALA A 78 -11.87 2.32 9.34
N ALA A 79 -11.57 3.48 8.74
CA ALA A 79 -11.93 4.79 9.30
C ALA A 79 -13.45 5.05 9.36
N MET A 80 -14.21 4.46 8.42
CA MET A 80 -15.68 4.49 8.41
C MET A 80 -16.34 3.60 9.47
N SER A 81 -15.59 2.73 10.14
CA SER A 81 -16.13 1.87 11.19
C SER A 81 -16.55 2.69 12.41
N ASP A 82 -17.77 2.47 12.91
CA ASP A 82 -18.26 3.10 14.15
C ASP A 82 -17.42 2.72 15.38
N ARG A 83 -16.59 1.67 15.29
CA ARG A 83 -15.66 1.23 16.34
C ARG A 83 -14.37 2.05 16.40
N VAL A 84 -14.19 2.99 15.47
CA VAL A 84 -12.99 3.82 15.35
C VAL A 84 -13.37 5.26 15.68
N ASP A 85 -12.89 5.73 16.82
CA ASP A 85 -13.10 7.09 17.34
C ASP A 85 -11.80 7.92 17.41
N SER A 86 -10.65 7.28 17.24
CA SER A 86 -9.34 7.87 17.40
C SER A 86 -8.33 7.30 16.40
N ALA A 87 -7.24 8.02 16.19
CA ALA A 87 -6.15 7.58 15.31
C ALA A 87 -5.49 6.27 15.76
N ASP A 88 -5.26 6.10 17.06
CA ASP A 88 -4.72 4.84 17.61
C ASP A 88 -5.70 3.68 17.41
N LYS A 89 -7.00 3.93 17.60
CA LYS A 89 -8.01 2.90 17.35
C LYS A 89 -8.10 2.54 15.88
N LEU A 90 -7.95 3.50 14.97
CA LEU A 90 -7.89 3.26 13.52
C LEU A 90 -6.73 2.32 13.19
N ARG A 91 -5.55 2.60 13.71
CA ARG A 91 -4.37 1.74 13.53
C ARG A 91 -4.63 0.33 14.03
N GLU A 92 -5.14 0.20 15.25
CA GLU A 92 -5.43 -1.11 15.87
C GLU A 92 -6.40 -1.92 15.00
N VAL A 93 -7.48 -1.29 14.54
CA VAL A 93 -8.49 -1.95 13.68
C VAL A 93 -7.88 -2.38 12.35
N ILE A 94 -7.08 -1.55 11.68
CA ILE A 94 -6.44 -1.93 10.42
C ILE A 94 -5.48 -3.12 10.62
N LEU A 95 -4.68 -3.10 11.70
CA LEU A 95 -3.75 -4.19 11.99
C LEU A 95 -4.47 -5.51 12.30
N ASN A 96 -5.58 -5.46 13.03
CA ASN A 96 -6.41 -6.63 13.31
C ASN A 96 -7.04 -7.20 12.03
N ASP A 97 -7.59 -6.36 11.16
CA ASP A 97 -8.17 -6.77 9.87
C ASP A 97 -7.14 -7.49 8.96
N LEU A 98 -5.86 -7.13 9.08
CA LEU A 98 -4.75 -7.76 8.33
C LEU A 98 -4.34 -9.13 8.86
N LEU A 99 -4.73 -9.49 10.09
CA LEU A 99 -4.55 -10.86 10.58
C LEU A 99 -5.47 -11.84 9.84
N GLU A 100 -6.64 -11.36 9.41
CA GLU A 100 -7.64 -12.18 8.70
C GLU A 100 -7.45 -12.14 7.18
N LYS A 101 -6.84 -11.08 6.63
CA LYS A 101 -6.73 -10.85 5.18
C LYS A 101 -5.29 -10.62 4.76
N GLN A 102 -4.87 -11.29 3.69
CA GLN A 102 -3.56 -11.02 3.09
C GLN A 102 -3.48 -9.59 2.54
N SER A 103 -2.29 -9.00 2.65
CA SER A 103 -1.99 -7.68 2.09
C SER A 103 -2.15 -7.66 0.57
N PRO A 104 -2.83 -6.66 -0.02
CA PRO A 104 -2.94 -6.50 -1.48
C PRO A 104 -1.57 -6.48 -2.19
N SER A 105 -0.52 -6.01 -1.52
CA SER A 105 0.84 -6.00 -2.05
C SER A 105 1.38 -7.39 -2.41
N ASN A 106 0.93 -8.45 -1.73
CA ASN A 106 1.48 -9.80 -1.92
C ASN A 106 1.19 -10.35 -3.31
N ALA A 107 -0.02 -10.14 -3.83
CA ALA A 107 -0.40 -10.57 -5.16
C ALA A 107 0.43 -9.85 -6.24
N ALA A 108 0.61 -8.54 -6.09
CA ALA A 108 1.42 -7.73 -7.01
C ALA A 108 2.90 -8.10 -6.97
N LEU A 109 3.46 -8.38 -5.78
CA LEU A 109 4.83 -8.88 -5.64
C LEU A 109 5.02 -10.24 -6.31
N GLY A 110 4.02 -11.11 -6.22
CA GLY A 110 4.03 -12.40 -6.93
C GLY A 110 4.06 -12.21 -8.45
N TYR A 111 3.24 -11.30 -8.97
CA TYR A 111 3.22 -11.01 -10.40
C TYR A 111 4.54 -10.42 -10.90
N ILE A 112 5.12 -9.43 -10.18
CA ILE A 112 6.44 -8.87 -10.52
C ILE A 112 7.49 -9.97 -10.64
N LYS A 113 7.53 -10.93 -9.70
CA LYS A 113 8.50 -12.03 -9.74
C LYS A 113 8.34 -12.90 -10.98
N ASN A 114 7.11 -13.22 -11.36
CA ASN A 114 6.83 -14.04 -12.55
C ASN A 114 7.25 -13.31 -13.83
N GLU A 115 6.86 -12.05 -13.99
CA GLU A 115 7.20 -11.28 -15.18
C GLU A 115 8.71 -11.06 -15.31
N VAL A 116 9.42 -10.81 -14.21
CA VAL A 116 10.89 -10.76 -14.20
C VAL A 116 11.46 -12.11 -14.66
N ALA A 117 10.95 -13.24 -14.17
CA ALA A 117 11.44 -14.56 -14.59
C ALA A 117 11.16 -14.90 -16.07
N GLU A 118 10.21 -14.24 -16.73
CA GLU A 118 9.96 -14.42 -18.17
C GLU A 118 10.87 -13.54 -19.03
N LEU A 119 11.37 -12.44 -18.49
CA LEU A 119 12.25 -11.49 -19.19
C LEU A 119 13.73 -11.88 -19.14
N TRP A 120 14.13 -12.76 -18.22
CA TRP A 120 15.52 -13.16 -17.94
C TRP A 120 15.64 -14.65 -17.67
#